data_AF-A0A7X8AH26-F1
#
_entry.id   AF-A0A7X8AH26-F1
#
_cell.length_a   1.000
_cell.length_b   1.000
_cell.length_c   1.000
_cell.angle_alpha   90.00
_cell.angle_beta   90.00
_cell.angle_gamma   90.00
#
_symmetry.space_group_name_H-M   'P 1'
#
loop_
_entity.id
_entity.type
_entity.pdbx_description
1 polymer ?
#
loop_
_entity_poly.entity_id
_entity_poly.type
_entity_poly.pdbx_seq_one_letter_code
_entity_poly.pdbx_strand_id
1 'polypeptide(L)'
;MACTGLFAVLDIPKRKSDRRHLFEKAYFAPAFDKINSYSLLCNDSIGVYKQQIVFDLVEVVARMARKELISIQDSIKGIGAVALFFKSVEARANKNLDKFIDAYTLSVFILKEEGALEKWRRQVDEFLDTTNEFATTPEDCYRFVKNEPLIKKYIMAPLVVDNLYNE
;
A
#
# COMPACT_ATOMS: atom_id res chain seq x y z
N MET A 1 4.67 18.75 5.50
CA MET A 1 4.89 17.39 4.98
C MET A 1 3.56 16.90 4.42
N ALA A 2 3.55 16.08 3.37
CA ALA A 2 2.34 15.47 2.87
C ALA A 2 1.83 14.45 3.89
N CYS A 3 0.53 14.45 4.14
CA CYS A 3 -0.11 13.41 4.93
C CYS A 3 -0.48 12.29 3.97
N THR A 4 0.38 11.29 3.90
CA THR A 4 0.19 10.09 3.07
C THR A 4 0.01 8.87 3.95
N GLY A 5 -0.76 7.90 3.47
CA GLY A 5 -0.97 6.64 4.20
C GLY A 5 -1.29 5.50 3.27
N LEU A 6 -1.07 4.27 3.74
CA LEU A 6 -1.44 3.07 3.02
C LEU A 6 -2.89 2.71 3.38
N PHE A 7 -3.79 2.78 2.40
CA PHE A 7 -5.11 2.18 2.53
C PHE A 7 -4.99 0.68 2.29
N ALA A 8 -5.63 -0.12 3.15
CA ALA A 8 -5.71 -1.56 3.01
C ALA A 8 -7.11 -2.05 3.42
N VAL A 9 -7.74 -2.89 2.60
CA VAL A 9 -9.00 -3.55 2.96
C VAL A 9 -9.09 -4.95 2.37
N LEU A 10 -9.73 -5.84 3.10
CA LEU A 10 -10.01 -7.21 2.68
C LEU A 10 -11.51 -7.43 2.55
N ASP A 11 -11.94 -7.87 1.38
CA ASP A 11 -13.29 -8.34 1.14
C ASP A 11 -13.31 -9.87 1.02
N ILE A 12 -14.25 -10.52 1.71
CA ILE A 12 -14.44 -11.98 1.72
C ILE A 12 -15.82 -12.37 1.17
N PRO A 13 -15.99 -13.58 0.63
CA PRO A 13 -17.31 -14.05 0.21
C PRO A 13 -18.32 -14.06 1.36
N LYS A 14 -19.49 -13.47 1.09
CA LYS A 14 -20.59 -13.27 2.06
C LYS A 14 -21.14 -14.60 2.57
N ARG A 15 -21.33 -15.57 1.68
CA ARG A 15 -21.88 -16.90 2.02
C ARG A 15 -20.74 -17.88 2.29
N LYS A 16 -20.90 -18.72 3.32
CA LYS A 16 -19.92 -19.78 3.65
C LYS A 16 -19.73 -20.78 2.51
N SER A 17 -20.78 -21.07 1.73
CA SER A 17 -20.71 -21.93 0.54
C SER A 17 -19.74 -21.38 -0.51
N ASP A 18 -19.73 -20.06 -0.67
CA ASP A 18 -18.98 -19.39 -1.73
C ASP A 18 -17.48 -19.31 -1.38
N ARG A 19 -17.12 -19.41 -0.09
CA ARG A 19 -15.74 -19.48 0.41
C ARG A 19 -14.99 -20.77 0.01
N ARG A 20 -15.64 -21.68 -0.70
CA ARG A 20 -15.00 -22.87 -1.30
C ARG A 20 -14.67 -22.70 -2.78
N HIS A 21 -15.14 -21.62 -3.40
CA HIS A 21 -15.05 -21.42 -4.84
C HIS A 21 -14.62 -20.00 -5.25
N LEU A 22 -14.76 -19.01 -4.36
CA LEU A 22 -14.38 -17.63 -4.58
C LEU A 22 -13.20 -17.26 -3.69
N PHE A 23 -12.17 -16.68 -4.30
CA PHE A 23 -11.04 -16.11 -3.58
C PHE A 23 -11.42 -14.79 -2.90
N GLU A 24 -10.71 -14.48 -1.83
CA GLU A 24 -10.78 -13.17 -1.20
C GLU A 24 -10.19 -12.08 -2.09
N LYS A 25 -10.66 -10.84 -1.90
CA LYS A 25 -10.16 -9.67 -2.61
C LYS A 25 -9.48 -8.73 -1.62
N ALA A 26 -8.17 -8.63 -1.73
CA ALA A 26 -7.38 -7.69 -0.97
C ALA A 26 -7.09 -6.46 -1.84
N TYR A 27 -7.28 -5.28 -1.27
CA TYR A 27 -7.00 -4.01 -1.93
C TYR A 27 -6.00 -3.25 -1.08
N PHE A 28 -4.99 -2.72 -1.74
CA PHE A 28 -4.05 -1.75 -1.18
C PHE A 28 -4.16 -0.51 -2.05
N ALA A 29 -3.94 0.69 -1.51
CA ALA A 29 -3.83 1.90 -2.33
C ALA A 29 -3.06 2.98 -1.57
N PRO A 30 -2.22 3.78 -2.24
CA PRO A 30 -1.68 4.98 -1.63
C PRO A 30 -2.80 6.02 -1.45
N ALA A 31 -2.90 6.57 -0.25
CA ALA A 31 -3.83 7.63 0.10
C ALA A 31 -3.06 8.93 0.37
N PHE A 32 -3.62 10.05 -0.09
CA PHE A 32 -3.10 11.38 0.15
C PHE A 32 -4.19 12.27 0.74
N ASP A 33 -3.95 12.76 1.95
CA ASP A 33 -4.84 13.71 2.62
C ASP A 33 -4.45 15.14 2.23
N LYS A 34 -5.25 15.70 1.33
CA LYS A 34 -5.08 17.06 0.82
C LYS A 34 -5.13 18.13 1.92
N ILE A 35 -6.01 17.97 2.90
CA ILE A 35 -6.32 19.03 3.89
C ILE A 35 -5.14 19.19 4.86
N ASN A 36 -4.56 18.07 5.27
CA ASN A 36 -3.43 18.05 6.19
C ASN A 36 -2.06 18.14 5.48
N SER A 37 -2.04 18.12 4.15
CA SER A 37 -0.81 18.23 3.35
C SER A 37 -0.39 19.69 3.13
N TYR A 38 0.54 20.14 3.97
CA TYR A 38 1.11 21.50 3.94
C TYR A 38 1.76 21.87 2.59
N SER A 39 2.19 20.88 1.79
CA SER A 39 2.85 21.08 0.50
C SER A 39 2.00 21.77 -0.56
N LEU A 40 0.67 21.73 -0.46
CA LEU A 40 -0.23 22.41 -1.39
C LEU A 40 -0.49 23.88 -1.04
N LEU A 41 -0.02 24.33 0.12
CA LEU A 41 -0.23 25.70 0.60
C LEU A 41 0.90 26.67 0.23
N CYS A 42 2.07 26.19 -0.20
CA CYS A 42 3.29 27.02 -0.25
C CYS A 42 3.82 27.38 -1.64
N ASN A 43 3.19 26.97 -2.76
CA ASN A 43 3.69 27.23 -4.14
C ASN A 43 5.20 26.89 -4.35
N ASP A 44 5.77 26.01 -3.53
CA ASP A 44 7.17 25.61 -3.60
C ASP A 44 7.30 24.34 -4.46
N SER A 45 7.85 24.49 -5.66
CA SER A 45 8.04 23.39 -6.62
C SER A 45 8.96 22.29 -6.09
N ILE A 46 10.00 22.65 -5.32
CA ILE A 46 10.94 21.68 -4.74
C ILE A 46 10.26 20.94 -3.59
N GLY A 47 9.49 21.66 -2.76
CA GLY A 47 8.67 21.09 -1.70
C GLY A 47 7.66 20.07 -2.24
N VAL A 48 6.97 20.39 -3.33
CA VAL A 48 6.04 19.48 -4.02
C VAL A 48 6.78 18.24 -4.53
N TYR A 49 7.91 18.41 -5.20
CA TYR A 49 8.70 17.30 -5.73
C TYR A 49 9.18 16.34 -4.62
N LYS A 50 9.63 16.88 -3.49
CA LYS A 50 9.98 16.08 -2.30
C LYS A 50 8.81 15.27 -1.75
N GLN A 51 7.58 15.79 -1.84
CA GLN A 51 6.38 15.07 -1.39
C GLN A 51 5.90 14.03 -2.41
N GLN A 52 6.13 14.25 -3.70
CA GLN A 52 5.84 13.23 -4.72
C GLN A 52 6.63 11.95 -4.44
N ILE A 53 7.92 12.07 -4.09
CA ILE A 53 8.73 10.90 -3.69
C ILE A 53 8.11 10.17 -2.48
N VAL A 54 7.63 10.91 -1.48
CA VAL A 54 6.96 10.30 -0.30
C VAL A 54 5.70 9.54 -0.73
N PHE A 55 4.87 10.13 -1.59
CA PHE A 55 3.68 9.46 -2.10
C PHE A 55 4.03 8.20 -2.92
N ASP A 56 5.06 8.28 -3.76
CA ASP A 56 5.52 7.15 -4.57
C ASP A 56 6.11 6.03 -3.70
N LEU A 57 6.72 6.35 -2.55
CA LEU A 57 7.12 5.35 -1.56
C LEU A 57 5.90 4.60 -0.98
N VAL A 58 4.75 5.26 -0.84
CA VAL A 58 3.50 4.58 -0.46
C VAL A 58 3.03 3.63 -1.57
N GLU A 59 3.15 4.04 -2.84
CA GLU A 59 2.85 3.17 -3.97
C GLU A 59 3.79 1.96 -4.01
N VAL A 60 5.09 2.16 -3.76
CA VAL A 60 6.09 1.08 -3.66
C VAL A 60 5.66 0.03 -2.64
N VAL A 61 5.31 0.43 -1.42
CA VAL A 61 4.89 -0.55 -0.40
C VAL A 61 3.54 -1.19 -0.70
N ALA A 62 2.62 -0.47 -1.35
CA ALA A 62 1.35 -1.04 -1.80
C ALA A 62 1.59 -2.15 -2.85
N ARG A 63 2.50 -1.93 -3.80
CA ARG A 63 2.91 -2.94 -4.79
C ARG A 63 3.58 -4.14 -4.15
N MET A 64 4.45 -3.91 -3.16
CA MET A 64 5.08 -5.00 -2.38
C MET A 64 4.01 -5.87 -1.69
N ALA A 65 3.02 -5.25 -1.05
CA ALA A 65 1.94 -5.96 -0.38
C ALA A 65 1.11 -6.81 -1.35
N ARG A 66 0.73 -6.25 -2.51
CA ARG A 66 -0.01 -7.00 -3.54
C ARG A 66 0.81 -8.19 -4.07
N LYS A 67 2.08 -7.96 -4.41
CA LYS A 67 3.00 -8.99 -4.88
C LYS A 67 3.13 -10.13 -3.87
N GLU A 68 3.25 -9.79 -2.59
CA GLU A 68 3.39 -10.76 -1.51
C GLU A 68 2.13 -11.62 -1.35
N LEU A 69 0.94 -11.03 -1.35
CA LEU A 69 -0.31 -11.78 -1.25
C LEU A 69 -0.55 -12.70 -2.43
N ILE A 70 -0.24 -12.25 -3.65
CA ILE A 70 -0.32 -13.09 -4.86
C ILE A 70 0.64 -14.28 -4.73
N SER A 71 1.88 -14.04 -4.32
CA SER A 71 2.88 -15.10 -4.11
C SER A 71 2.44 -16.13 -3.07
N ILE A 72 1.82 -15.67 -1.97
CA ILE A 72 1.27 -16.55 -0.93
C ILE A 72 0.09 -17.38 -1.48
N GLN A 73 -0.81 -16.73 -2.22
CA GLN A 73 -1.97 -17.38 -2.83
C GLN A 73 -1.55 -18.47 -3.83
N ASP A 74 -0.57 -18.17 -4.68
CA ASP A 74 -0.06 -19.09 -5.70
C ASP A 74 0.70 -20.28 -5.09
N SER A 75 1.39 -20.05 -3.96
CA SER A 75 2.12 -21.08 -3.22
C SER A 75 1.18 -22.05 -2.50
N ILE A 76 0.21 -21.53 -1.74
CA ILE A 76 -0.70 -22.35 -0.92
C ILE A 76 -1.80 -22.97 -1.78
N LYS A 77 -2.16 -22.35 -2.92
CA LYS A 77 -3.28 -22.73 -3.82
C LYS A 77 -4.60 -22.98 -3.07
N GLY A 78 -4.75 -22.34 -1.92
CA GLY A 78 -5.86 -22.54 -0.99
C GLY A 78 -6.68 -21.26 -0.84
N ILE A 79 -8.00 -21.40 -0.92
CA ILE A 79 -8.93 -20.33 -0.58
C ILE A 79 -8.81 -20.07 0.92
N GLY A 80 -8.77 -18.80 1.34
CA GLY A 80 -8.51 -18.41 2.74
C GLY A 80 -7.08 -17.99 3.03
N ALA A 81 -6.11 -18.30 2.16
CA ALA A 81 -4.71 -17.91 2.36
C ALA A 81 -4.57 -16.38 2.44
N VAL A 82 -5.19 -15.65 1.51
CA VAL A 82 -5.17 -14.17 1.52
C VAL A 82 -5.76 -13.63 2.82
N ALA A 83 -6.89 -14.17 3.28
CA ALA A 83 -7.50 -13.74 4.54
C ALA A 83 -6.63 -13.99 5.77
N LEU A 84 -5.90 -15.11 5.77
CA LEU A 84 -5.04 -15.51 6.87
C LEU A 84 -3.82 -14.60 6.99
N PHE A 85 -3.19 -14.25 5.86
CA PHE A 85 -1.95 -13.48 5.85
C PHE A 85 -2.14 -11.96 5.69
N PHE A 86 -3.35 -11.49 5.39
CA PHE A 86 -3.62 -10.08 5.10
C PHE A 86 -3.07 -9.11 6.15
N LYS A 87 -3.34 -9.34 7.45
CA LYS A 87 -2.85 -8.44 8.51
C LYS A 87 -1.33 -8.47 8.67
N SER A 88 -0.69 -9.62 8.48
CA SER A 88 0.77 -9.70 8.50
C SER A 88 1.40 -8.96 7.32
N VAL A 89 0.81 -9.05 6.13
CA VAL A 89 1.28 -8.30 4.96
C VAL A 89 1.05 -6.80 5.14
N GLU A 90 -0.13 -6.40 5.63
CA GLU A 90 -0.44 -5.01 5.95
C GLU A 90 0.53 -4.43 6.99
N ALA A 91 0.82 -5.17 8.06
CA ALA A 91 1.77 -4.76 9.09
C ALA A 91 3.20 -4.62 8.53
N ARG A 92 3.65 -5.57 7.70
CA ARG A 92 4.95 -5.49 7.02
C ARG A 92 5.03 -4.29 6.06
N ALA A 93 3.98 -4.04 5.30
CA ALA A 93 3.93 -2.90 4.38
C ALA A 93 4.03 -1.57 5.13
N ASN A 94 3.30 -1.41 6.24
CA ASN A 94 3.42 -0.22 7.09
C ASN A 94 4.82 -0.09 7.71
N LYS A 95 5.39 -1.19 8.24
CA LYS A 95 6.77 -1.18 8.79
C LYS A 95 7.82 -0.81 7.73
N ASN A 96 7.64 -1.25 6.49
CA ASN A 96 8.53 -0.88 5.40
C ASN A 96 8.35 0.58 4.99
N LEU A 97 7.11 1.10 5.02
CA LEU A 97 6.83 2.50 4.75
C LEU A 97 7.54 3.40 5.76
N ASP A 98 7.42 3.10 7.05
CA ASP A 98 8.09 3.85 8.11
C ASP A 98 9.60 3.88 7.89
N LYS A 99 10.21 2.72 7.61
CA LYS A 99 11.65 2.63 7.32
C LYS A 99 12.07 3.45 6.10
N PHE A 100 11.28 3.43 5.03
CA PHE A 100 11.59 4.20 3.82
C PHE A 100 11.44 5.70 4.07
N ILE A 101 10.39 6.14 4.76
CA ILE A 101 10.19 7.54 5.11
C ILE A 101 11.30 8.02 6.06
N ASP A 102 11.70 7.23 7.04
CA ASP A 102 12.78 7.57 7.97
C ASP A 102 14.12 7.71 7.23
N ALA A 103 14.46 6.75 6.37
CA ALA A 103 15.70 6.79 5.58
C ALA A 103 15.72 7.97 4.60
N TYR A 104 14.60 8.23 3.94
CA TYR A 104 14.43 9.39 3.05
C TYR A 104 14.56 10.70 3.82
N THR A 105 13.89 10.81 4.97
CA THR A 105 13.91 12.00 5.83
C THR A 105 15.32 12.28 6.33
N LEU A 106 16.00 11.23 6.82
CA LEU A 106 17.37 11.33 7.32
C LEU A 106 18.33 11.83 6.24
N SER A 107 18.34 11.22 5.07
CA SER A 107 19.29 11.58 3.99
C SER A 107 18.98 12.95 3.36
N VAL A 108 17.71 13.27 3.09
CA VAL A 108 17.33 14.48 2.33
C VAL A 108 17.14 15.72 3.21
N PHE A 109 16.61 15.58 4.41
CA PHE A 109 16.26 16.73 5.26
C PHE A 109 17.24 16.95 6.41
N ILE A 110 17.74 15.88 7.03
CA ILE A 110 18.59 15.97 8.23
C ILE A 110 20.07 16.05 7.82
N LEU A 111 20.60 15.01 7.19
CA LEU A 111 22.00 14.92 6.77
C LEU A 111 22.28 15.76 5.52
N LYS A 112 21.25 15.99 4.68
CA LYS A 112 21.34 16.75 3.43
C LYS A 112 22.48 16.25 2.55
N GLU A 113 22.56 14.93 2.42
CA GLU A 113 23.55 14.25 1.58
C GLU A 113 23.50 14.80 0.14
N GLU A 114 24.67 15.02 -0.44
CA GLU A 114 24.78 15.55 -1.80
C GLU A 114 24.14 14.59 -2.82
N GLY A 115 23.21 15.09 -3.64
CA GLY A 115 22.51 14.29 -4.65
C GLY A 115 21.52 13.26 -4.09
N ALA A 116 21.18 13.31 -2.80
CA ALA A 116 20.28 12.33 -2.17
C ALA A 116 18.89 12.32 -2.79
N LEU A 117 18.35 13.49 -3.15
CA LEU A 117 17.02 13.63 -3.70
C LEU A 117 16.91 12.92 -5.07
N GLU A 118 17.90 13.13 -5.93
CA GLU A 118 18.01 12.52 -7.26
C GLU A 118 18.23 11.00 -7.14
N LYS A 119 19.03 10.57 -6.15
CA LYS A 119 19.25 9.15 -5.87
C LYS A 119 17.95 8.46 -5.46
N TRP A 120 17.19 9.05 -4.53
CA TRP A 120 15.89 8.52 -4.11
C TRP A 120 14.90 8.47 -5.26
N ARG A 121 14.79 9.54 -6.06
CA ARG A 121 13.91 9.56 -7.23
C ARG A 121 14.19 8.36 -8.15
N ARG A 122 15.46 8.19 -8.54
CA ARG A 122 15.87 7.09 -9.42
C ARG A 122 15.57 5.71 -8.83
N GLN A 123 15.83 5.51 -7.54
CA GLN A 123 15.56 4.22 -6.89
C GLN A 123 14.07 3.90 -6.84
N VAL A 124 13.23 4.90 -6.55
CA VAL A 124 11.78 4.74 -6.55
C VAL A 124 11.26 4.48 -7.96
N ASP A 125 11.73 5.22 -8.96
CA ASP A 125 11.33 5.03 -10.36
C ASP A 125 11.69 3.62 -10.86
N GLU A 126 12.91 3.16 -10.59
CA GLU A 126 13.33 1.79 -10.94
C GLU A 126 12.44 0.73 -10.28
N PHE A 127 12.05 0.94 -9.02
CA PHE A 127 11.14 0.03 -8.33
C PHE A 127 9.74 0.06 -8.97
N LEU A 128 9.21 1.24 -9.26
CA LEU A 128 7.89 1.39 -9.90
C LEU A 128 7.89 0.78 -11.31
N ASP A 129 8.95 0.93 -12.08
CA ASP A 129 9.04 0.33 -13.41
C ASP A 129 9.07 -1.20 -13.33
N THR A 130 9.89 -1.76 -12.44
CA THR A 130 10.06 -3.22 -12.28
C THR A 130 8.87 -3.92 -11.62
N THR A 131 7.96 -3.16 -10.98
CA THR A 131 6.77 -3.71 -10.30
C THR A 131 5.45 -3.23 -10.90
N ASN A 132 5.47 -2.76 -12.15
CA ASN A 132 4.29 -2.19 -12.80
C ASN A 132 3.09 -3.14 -12.91
N GLU A 133 3.32 -4.46 -12.94
CA GLU A 133 2.24 -5.46 -12.93
C GLU A 133 1.37 -5.43 -11.64
N PHE A 134 1.91 -4.88 -10.55
CA PHE A 134 1.23 -4.74 -9.27
C PHE A 134 0.75 -3.31 -9.00
N ALA A 135 0.78 -2.43 -10.01
CA ALA A 135 0.40 -1.03 -9.87
C ALA A 135 -1.01 -0.86 -9.32
N THR A 136 -1.23 0.23 -8.56
CA THR A 136 -2.56 0.59 -8.09
C THR A 136 -3.54 0.71 -9.25
N THR A 137 -4.64 -0.02 -9.15
CA THR A 137 -5.67 -0.09 -10.19
C THR A 137 -6.81 0.89 -9.91
N PRO A 138 -7.62 1.24 -10.93
CA PRO A 138 -8.88 1.96 -10.70
C PRO A 138 -9.83 1.22 -9.75
N GLU A 139 -9.78 -0.13 -9.71
CA GLU A 139 -10.58 -0.94 -8.78
C GLU A 139 -10.17 -0.67 -7.33
N ASP A 140 -8.86 -0.64 -7.04
CA ASP A 140 -8.32 -0.31 -5.72
C ASP A 140 -8.77 1.08 -5.26
N CYS A 141 -8.61 2.08 -6.12
CA CYS A 141 -9.01 3.46 -5.85
C CYS A 141 -10.53 3.57 -5.62
N TYR A 142 -11.34 2.89 -6.44
CA TYR A 142 -12.78 2.93 -6.31
C TYR A 142 -13.24 2.24 -5.01
N ARG A 143 -12.63 1.12 -4.63
CA ARG A 143 -12.90 0.45 -3.36
C ARG A 143 -12.55 1.34 -2.16
N PHE A 144 -11.45 2.07 -2.24
CA PHE A 144 -11.03 3.03 -1.22
C PHE A 144 -12.07 4.14 -1.03
N VAL A 145 -12.43 4.84 -2.12
CA VAL A 145 -13.36 5.97 -2.08
C VAL A 145 -14.76 5.55 -1.65
N LYS A 146 -15.26 4.42 -2.17
CA LYS A 146 -16.63 3.96 -1.92
C LYS A 146 -16.81 3.42 -0.50
N ASN A 147 -15.74 2.93 0.12
CA ASN A 147 -15.74 2.30 1.45
C ASN A 147 -16.77 1.16 1.64
N GLU A 148 -17.16 0.51 0.54
CA GLU A 148 -18.03 -0.68 0.56
C GLU A 148 -17.57 -1.68 -0.52
N PRO A 149 -17.86 -2.99 -0.35
CA PRO A 149 -17.48 -4.02 -1.32
C PRO A 149 -17.98 -3.71 -2.72
N LEU A 150 -17.10 -3.82 -3.71
CA LEU A 150 -17.46 -3.55 -5.11
C LEU A 150 -18.37 -4.62 -5.71
N ILE A 151 -18.33 -5.84 -5.14
CA ILE A 151 -19.06 -7.01 -5.63
C ILE A 151 -20.10 -7.44 -4.60
N LYS A 152 -21.38 -7.53 -5.00
CA LYS A 152 -22.52 -7.87 -4.12
C LYS A 152 -22.37 -9.20 -3.35
N LYS A 153 -21.60 -10.15 -3.88
CA LYS A 153 -21.32 -11.46 -3.24
C LYS A 153 -20.30 -11.37 -2.10
N TYR A 154 -19.66 -10.21 -1.92
CA TYR A 154 -18.61 -10.00 -0.93
C TYR A 154 -19.11 -9.11 0.20
N ILE A 155 -18.47 -9.25 1.36
CA ILE A 155 -18.56 -8.34 2.50
C ILE A 155 -17.14 -7.94 2.89
N MET A 156 -16.99 -6.75 3.47
CA MET A 156 -15.74 -6.42 4.15
C MET A 156 -15.52 -7.42 5.28
N ALA A 157 -14.29 -7.92 5.43
CA ALA A 157 -13.95 -8.90 6.44
C ALA A 157 -14.25 -8.33 7.84
N PRO A 158 -15.20 -8.91 8.61
CA PRO A 158 -15.58 -8.38 9.92
C PRO A 158 -14.52 -8.68 10.99
N LEU A 159 -13.77 -9.77 10.79
CA LEU A 159 -12.64 -10.22 11.59
C LEU A 159 -11.58 -10.65 10.59
N VAL A 160 -10.41 -10.04 10.65
CA VAL A 160 -9.21 -10.53 9.98
C VAL A 160 -8.34 -11.16 11.05
N VAL A 161 -7.75 -12.32 10.78
CA VAL A 161 -6.78 -12.94 11.70
C VAL A 161 -5.68 -11.92 11.94
N ASP A 162 -5.37 -11.67 13.21
CA ASP A 162 -4.36 -10.68 13.59
C ASP A 162 -2.97 -11.09 13.08
N ASN A 163 -1.98 -10.21 13.22
CA ASN A 163 -0.63 -10.47 12.75
C ASN A 163 -0.08 -11.81 13.29
N LEU A 164 0.17 -12.75 12.38
CA LEU A 164 0.66 -14.10 12.68
C LEU A 164 2.11 -14.12 13.19
N TYR A 165 2.83 -13.02 13.02
CA TYR A 165 4.22 -12.84 13.43
C TYR A 165 4.32 -11.75 14.50
N ASN A 166 3.47 -11.80 15.52
CA ASN A 166 3.63 -10.94 16.69
C ASN A 166 5.00 -11.18 17.33
N GLU A 167 5.98 -10.35 16.96
CA GLU A 167 7.27 -10.14 17.61
C GLU A 167 7.35 -8.70 18.10
#